data_AF-A0A2J8LEG4-F1
#
_entry.id   AF-A0A2J8LEG4-F1
#
_cell.length_a   1.000
_cell.length_b   1.000
_cell.length_c   1.000
_cell.angle_alpha   90.00
_cell.angle_beta   90.00
_cell.angle_gamma   90.00
#
_symmetry.space_group_name_H-M   'P 1'
#
loop_
_entity.id
_entity.type
_entity.pdbx_description
1 polymer ?
#
loop_
_entity_poly.entity_id
_entity_poly.type
_entity_poly.pdbx_seq_one_letter_code
_entity_poly.pdbx_strand_id
1 'polypeptide(L)'
;MDIIFGRNRKEQQEPVRAKVTGKIPAWLQGTLLRNGPGMHTVGESRYNHWFDGLALLHSFTIRDELSPTCLTPSPISPTTA
;
A
#
# COMPACT_ATOMS: atom_id res chain seq x y z
N MET A 1 -22.92 11.02 -5.11
CA MET A 1 -21.79 10.08 -5.25
C MET A 1 -20.87 10.24 -4.05
N ASP A 2 -20.86 9.26 -3.15
CA ASP A 2 -19.92 9.26 -2.03
C ASP A 2 -18.47 9.27 -2.54
N ILE A 3 -17.75 10.32 -2.21
CA ILE A 3 -16.40 10.61 -2.72
C ILE A 3 -15.40 9.76 -1.92
N ILE A 4 -15.38 8.44 -2.16
CA ILE A 4 -14.35 7.54 -1.63
C ILE A 4 -12.97 7.95 -2.19
N PHE A 5 -12.96 8.50 -3.41
CA PHE A 5 -11.75 8.76 -4.20
C PHE A 5 -11.09 10.10 -3.89
N GLY A 6 -11.83 11.17 -3.59
CA GLY A 6 -11.26 12.53 -3.42
C GLY A 6 -10.43 12.80 -2.15
N ARG A 7 -10.13 11.77 -1.35
CA ARG A 7 -9.33 11.91 -0.12
C ARG A 7 -7.88 11.52 -0.38
N ASN A 8 -6.94 12.41 -0.09
CA ASN A 8 -5.52 12.08 -0.12
C ASN A 8 -5.20 10.97 0.88
N ARG A 9 -4.37 10.03 0.43
CA ARG A 9 -3.76 8.97 1.24
C ARG A 9 -2.30 9.35 1.46
N LYS A 10 -1.81 9.07 2.66
CA LYS A 10 -0.38 9.10 2.95
C LYS A 10 0.18 7.75 2.57
N GLU A 11 1.39 7.76 2.00
CA GLU A 11 2.13 6.53 1.80
C GLU A 11 2.41 5.84 3.15
N GLN A 12 2.53 4.52 3.10
CA GLN A 12 2.94 3.70 4.23
C GLN A 12 4.21 2.99 3.79
N GLN A 13 5.36 3.45 4.31
CA GLN A 13 6.67 2.96 3.88
C GLN A 13 6.91 1.52 4.34
N GLU A 14 6.51 1.22 5.58
CA GLU A 14 6.68 -0.11 6.18
C GLU A 14 5.37 -0.92 6.16
N PRO A 15 5.40 -2.22 5.81
CA PRO A 15 4.21 -3.07 5.84
C PRO A 15 3.56 -3.10 7.23
N VAL A 16 2.24 -2.98 7.27
CA VAL A 16 1.46 -3.08 8.51
C VAL A 16 0.73 -4.42 8.55
N ARG A 17 0.76 -5.09 9.71
CA ARG A 17 0.00 -6.33 9.93
C ARG A 17 -1.49 -6.05 9.93
N ALA A 18 -2.23 -6.71 9.05
CA ALA A 18 -3.68 -6.64 9.00
C ALA A 18 -4.32 -7.61 10.01
N LYS A 19 -5.45 -7.20 10.62
CA LYS A 19 -6.28 -8.10 11.42
C LYS A 19 -7.08 -9.01 10.48
N VAL A 20 -6.86 -10.32 10.58
CA VAL A 20 -7.59 -11.32 9.79
C VAL A 20 -8.86 -11.74 10.53
N THR A 21 -9.99 -11.76 9.80
CA THR A 21 -11.25 -12.34 10.25
C THR A 21 -11.61 -13.52 9.36
N GLY A 22 -11.87 -14.69 9.94
CA GLY A 22 -12.07 -15.93 9.19
C GLY A 22 -10.77 -16.71 8.98
N LYS A 23 -10.70 -17.52 7.91
CA LYS A 23 -9.52 -18.33 7.56
C LYS A 23 -9.09 -18.04 6.14
N ILE A 24 -7.82 -17.69 5.96
CA ILE A 24 -7.20 -17.55 4.64
C ILE A 24 -6.86 -18.96 4.13
N PRO A 25 -7.20 -19.33 2.88
CA PRO A 25 -6.84 -20.63 2.32
C PRO A 25 -5.32 -20.80 2.24
N ALA A 26 -4.80 -21.96 2.66
CA ALA A 26 -3.36 -22.21 2.71
C ALA A 26 -2.64 -22.09 1.35
N TRP A 27 -3.36 -22.35 0.24
CA TRP A 27 -2.84 -22.21 -1.12
C TRP A 27 -2.69 -20.76 -1.57
N LEU A 28 -3.29 -19.78 -0.87
CA LEU A 28 -3.24 -18.38 -1.25
C LEU A 28 -2.00 -17.72 -0.62
N GLN A 29 -0.86 -17.92 -1.27
CA GLN A 29 0.42 -17.35 -0.85
C GLN A 29 0.93 -16.42 -1.96
N GLY A 30 1.22 -15.16 -1.62
CA GLY A 30 1.67 -14.20 -2.62
C GLY A 30 1.35 -12.75 -2.28
N THR A 31 1.46 -11.88 -3.27
CA THR A 31 1.22 -10.44 -3.11
C THR A 31 0.18 -9.95 -4.11
N LEU A 32 -0.90 -9.38 -3.61
CA LEU A 32 -1.88 -8.65 -4.42
C LEU A 32 -1.42 -7.21 -4.58
N LEU A 33 -1.14 -6.81 -5.82
CA LEU A 33 -0.83 -5.44 -6.17
C LEU A 33 -2.05 -4.77 -6.79
N ARG A 34 -2.39 -3.56 -6.34
CA ARG A 34 -3.39 -2.71 -6.99
C ARG A 34 -2.84 -1.32 -7.22
N ASN A 35 -3.21 -0.74 -8.36
CA ASN A 35 -2.93 0.65 -8.67
C ASN A 35 -4.23 1.47 -8.62
N GLY A 36 -4.15 2.70 -8.12
CA GLY A 36 -5.28 3.62 -8.08
C GLY A 36 -4.86 5.01 -7.62
N PRO A 37 -5.76 5.99 -7.63
CA PRO A 37 -5.44 7.34 -7.21
C PRO A 37 -5.23 7.40 -5.70
N GLY A 38 -4.10 7.96 -5.27
CA GLY A 38 -3.78 8.19 -3.85
C GLY A 38 -3.79 9.65 -3.45
N MET A 39 -3.60 10.58 -4.39
CA MET A 39 -3.54 12.01 -4.09
C MET A 39 -4.23 12.84 -5.17
N HIS A 40 -5.19 13.67 -4.76
CA HIS A 40 -5.97 14.53 -5.66
C HIS A 40 -5.69 16.02 -5.47
N THR A 41 -4.78 16.39 -4.56
CA THR A 41 -4.35 17.78 -4.39
C THR A 41 -2.83 17.87 -4.32
N VAL A 42 -2.26 18.87 -4.98
CA VAL A 42 -0.83 19.18 -4.93
C VAL A 42 -0.69 20.69 -4.70
N GLY A 43 -0.25 21.09 -3.51
CA GLY A 43 -0.30 22.49 -3.08
C GLY A 43 -1.74 23.01 -3.08
N GLU A 44 -1.99 24.10 -3.82
CA GLU A 44 -3.32 24.71 -3.98
C GLU A 44 -4.14 24.09 -5.12
N SER A 45 -3.51 23.28 -5.98
CA SER A 45 -4.16 22.67 -7.15
C SER A 45 -4.93 21.42 -6.77
N ARG A 46 -6.13 21.26 -7.33
CA ARG A 46 -7.02 20.10 -7.11
C ARG A 46 -7.47 19.47 -8.41
N TYR A 47 -7.34 18.15 -8.48
CA TYR A 47 -7.86 17.32 -9.55
C TYR A 47 -9.36 17.06 -9.37
N ASN A 48 -10.12 17.20 -10.46
CA ASN A 48 -11.59 17.19 -10.42
C ASN A 48 -12.21 15.91 -10.98
N HIS A 49 -11.43 15.09 -11.69
CA HIS A 49 -11.88 13.80 -12.19
C HIS A 49 -11.17 12.67 -11.45
N TRP A 50 -11.90 11.58 -11.20
CA TRP A 50 -11.43 10.40 -10.46
C TRP A 50 -10.16 9.73 -11.03
N PHE A 51 -9.85 9.92 -12.32
CA PHE A 51 -8.66 9.36 -12.97
C PHE A 51 -7.46 10.30 -13.03
N ASP A 52 -7.60 11.53 -12.52
CA ASP A 52 -6.55 12.54 -12.57
C ASP A 52 -5.62 12.50 -11.34
N GLY A 53 -6.02 11.78 -10.30
CA GLY A 53 -5.22 11.65 -9.08
C GLY A 53 -3.89 10.95 -9.32
N LEU A 54 -2.86 11.40 -8.61
CA LEU A 54 -1.54 10.76 -8.64
C LEU A 54 -1.65 9.31 -8.19
N ALA A 55 -0.98 8.42 -8.92
CA ALA A 55 -1.00 6.99 -8.67
C ALA A 55 -0.39 6.65 -7.30
N LEU A 56 -1.05 5.72 -6.61
CA LEU A 56 -0.57 5.10 -5.37
C LEU A 56 -0.73 3.59 -5.50
N LEU A 57 0.38 2.89 -5.29
CA LEU A 57 0.40 1.44 -5.29
C LEU A 57 -0.01 0.91 -3.92
N HIS A 58 -0.88 -0.10 -3.94
CA HIS A 58 -1.29 -0.86 -2.77
C HIS A 58 -0.76 -2.28 -2.89
N SER A 59 -0.17 -2.79 -1.80
CA SER A 59 0.38 -4.14 -1.72
C SER A 59 -0.18 -4.87 -0.51
N PHE A 60 -0.75 -6.06 -0.73
CA PHE A 60 -1.18 -6.98 0.32
C PHE A 60 -0.43 -8.29 0.16
N THR A 61 0.49 -8.57 1.07
CA THR A 61 1.25 -9.81 1.09
C THR A 61 0.61 -10.79 2.06
N ILE A 62 0.25 -11.96 1.55
CA ILE A 62 -0.30 -13.08 2.30
C ILE A 62 0.78 -14.15 2.37
N ARG A 63 1.25 -14.43 3.59
CA ARG A 63 2.23 -15.46 3.87
C ARG A 63 1.94 -16.16 5.20
N ASP A 64 2.19 -17.46 5.25
CA ASP A 64 2.24 -18.19 6.52
C ASP A 64 3.50 -17.80 7.32
N GLU A 65 3.36 -17.66 8.64
CA GLU A 65 4.44 -17.21 9.54
C GLU A 65 5.61 -18.20 9.68
N LEU A 66 5.51 -19.38 9.06
CA LEU A 66 6.54 -20.43 9.11
C LEU A 66 7.65 -20.29 8.03
N SER A 67 7.58 -19.27 7.17
CA SER A 67 8.64 -19.00 6.19
C SER A 67 9.71 -18.06 6.77
N PRO A 68 11.00 -18.48 6.87
CA PRO A 68 12.04 -17.77 7.62
C PRO A 68 12.54 -16.45 7.00
N THR A 69 11.90 -15.92 5.96
CA THR A 69 12.43 -14.76 5.20
C THR A 69 11.84 -13.41 5.59
N CYS A 70 10.98 -13.31 6.61
CA CYS A 70 10.31 -12.06 6.96
C CYS A 70 10.55 -11.58 8.40
N LEU A 71 11.80 -11.64 8.87
CA LEU A 71 12.25 -10.88 10.02
C LEU A 71 13.58 -10.21 9.68
N THR A 72 13.50 -9.07 8.98
CA THR A 72 14.32 -7.86 9.16
C THR A 72 14.23 -6.98 7.90
N PRO A 73 13.82 -5.70 8.01
CA PRO A 73 14.22 -4.72 7.00
C PRO A 73 15.75 -4.58 7.07
N SER A 74 16.43 -4.82 5.96
CA SER A 74 17.87 -4.56 5.85
C SER A 74 18.11 -3.07 6.04
N PRO A 75 19.03 -2.63 6.93
CA PRO A 75 19.27 -1.21 7.14
C PRO A 75 19.82 -0.60 5.85
N ILE A 76 19.06 0.33 5.27
CA ILE A 76 19.52 1.13 4.13
C ILE A 76 20.66 2.01 4.66
N SER A 77 21.89 1.67 4.31
CA SER A 77 23.06 2.50 4.63
C SER A 77 22.92 3.85 3.91
N PRO A 78 23.01 4.99 4.61
CA PRO A 78 23.02 6.29 3.96
C PRO A 78 24.34 6.46 3.22
N THR A 79 24.33 6.40 1.89
CA THR A 79 25.43 6.93 1.07
C THR A 79 25.30 8.45 1.10
N THR A 80 26.12 9.08 1.92
CA THR A 80 26.38 10.52 1.92
C THR A 80 26.88 10.95 0.55
N ALA A 81 26.28 12.01 0.00
CA ALA A 81 26.79 12.77 -1.15
C ALA A 81 27.83 13.80 -0.70
#